data_AF-A0A7X8G194-F1
#
_entry.id   AF-A0A7X8G194-F1
#
_cell.length_a   1.000
_cell.length_b   1.000
_cell.length_c   1.000
_cell.angle_alpha   90.00
_cell.angle_beta   90.00
_cell.angle_gamma   90.00
#
_symmetry.space_group_name_H-M   'P 1'
#
loop_
_entity.id
_entity.type
_entity.pdbx_description
1 polymer ?
#
loop_
_entity_poly.entity_id
_entity_poly.type
_entity_poly.pdbx_seq_one_letter_code
_entity_poly.pdbx_strand_id
1 'polypeptide(L)'
;IAITFILGILIVYNYAVITDKQMELNNLGIEITNLNNEIDKYNIALESIKNTNSIEEMAKVYLGMNYPTRKQTVFVDFTYGSDTTEENNIMAKDENLLVGLIDKVRSFIR
;
A
#
# COMPACT_ATOMS: atom_id res chain seq x y z
N ILE A 1 -56.79 25.12 28.73
CA ILE A 1 -55.51 25.35 29.44
C ILE A 1 -54.65 24.08 29.53
N ALA A 2 -55.13 22.96 30.09
CA ALA A 2 -54.29 21.76 30.25
C ALA A 2 -53.88 21.11 28.91
N ILE A 3 -54.81 21.00 27.96
CA ILE A 3 -54.57 20.39 26.63
C ILE A 3 -53.54 21.20 25.84
N THR A 4 -53.65 22.53 25.85
CA THR A 4 -52.70 23.44 25.19
C THR A 4 -51.31 23.35 25.79
N PHE A 5 -51.22 23.12 27.10
CA PHE A 5 -49.94 22.94 27.80
C PHE A 5 -49.26 21.60 27.42
N ILE A 6 -50.04 20.52 27.36
CA ILE A 6 -49.54 19.19 26.93
C ILE A 6 -49.05 19.22 25.48
N LEU A 7 -49.78 19.90 24.59
CA LEU A 7 -49.34 20.10 23.21
C LEU A 7 -48.03 20.90 23.11
N GLY A 8 -47.88 21.95 23.94
CA GLY A 8 -46.64 22.71 24.01
C GLY A 8 -45.43 21.86 24.41
N ILE A 9 -45.57 21.03 25.44
CA ILE A 9 -44.52 20.10 25.89
C ILE A 9 -44.16 19.12 24.77
N LEU A 10 -45.17 18.58 24.07
CA LEU A 10 -44.96 17.60 23.00
C LEU A 10 -44.19 18.19 21.82
N ILE A 11 -44.48 19.45 21.44
CA ILE A 11 -43.75 20.15 20.36
C ILE A 11 -42.30 20.37 20.76
N VAL A 12 -42.05 20.87 21.98
CA VAL A 12 -40.69 21.11 22.47
C VAL A 12 -39.88 19.83 22.56
N TYR A 13 -40.48 18.73 23.05
CA TYR A 13 -39.83 17.43 23.11
C TYR A 13 -39.39 16.93 21.73
N ASN A 14 -40.29 16.97 20.74
CA ASN A 14 -39.94 16.56 19.38
C ASN A 14 -38.84 17.45 18.78
N TYR A 15 -38.89 18.76 19.04
CA TYR A 15 -37.86 19.69 18.56
C TYR A 15 -36.48 19.41 19.18
N ALA A 16 -36.43 19.09 20.47
CA ALA A 16 -35.20 18.68 21.14
C ALA A 16 -34.63 17.40 20.52
N VAL A 17 -35.47 16.38 20.29
CA VAL A 17 -35.04 15.12 19.64
C VAL A 17 -34.49 15.37 18.22
N ILE A 18 -35.13 16.22 17.43
CA ILE A 18 -34.65 16.57 16.09
C ILE A 18 -33.29 17.27 16.17
N THR A 19 -33.13 18.19 17.12
CA THR A 19 -31.90 18.97 17.29
C THR A 19 -30.75 18.08 17.74
N ASP A 20 -30.99 17.15 18.66
CA ASP A 20 -29.98 16.17 19.10
C ASP A 20 -29.50 15.32 17.93
N LYS A 21 -30.45 14.84 17.10
CA LYS A 21 -30.12 14.06 15.89
C LYS A 21 -29.39 14.88 14.85
N GLN A 22 -29.75 16.15 14.67
CA GLN A 22 -29.05 17.07 13.77
C GLN A 22 -27.61 17.31 14.23
N MET A 23 -27.38 17.40 15.53
CA MET A 23 -26.05 17.59 16.10
C MET A 23 -25.19 16.31 15.93
N GLU A 24 -25.79 15.14 16.13
CA GLU A 24 -25.15 13.85 15.87
C GLU A 24 -24.72 13.72 14.40
N LEU A 25 -25.60 14.08 13.45
CA LEU A 25 -25.29 14.08 12.02
C LEU A 25 -24.15 15.05 11.67
N ASN A 26 -24.13 16.24 12.28
CA ASN A 26 -23.06 17.20 12.06
C ASN A 26 -21.71 16.66 12.55
N ASN A 27 -21.68 16.11 13.76
CA ASN A 27 -20.47 15.51 14.32
C ASN A 27 -19.94 14.38 13.44
N LEU A 28 -20.83 13.51 12.95
CA LEU A 28 -20.46 12.44 12.03
C LEU A 28 -19.91 13.00 10.70
N GLY A 29 -20.49 14.08 10.17
CA GLY A 29 -19.99 14.76 8.98
C GLY A 29 -18.59 15.36 9.16
N ILE A 30 -18.32 15.93 10.34
CA ILE A 30 -16.98 16.42 10.71
C ILE A 30 -15.99 15.25 10.79
N GLU A 31 -16.37 14.13 11.41
CA GLU A 31 -15.53 12.94 11.51
C GLU A 31 -15.18 12.36 10.13
N ILE A 32 -16.16 12.25 9.23
CA ILE A 32 -15.93 11.81 7.84
C ILE A 32 -14.95 12.73 7.12
N THR A 33 -15.10 14.05 7.30
CA THR A 33 -14.19 15.02 6.67
C THR A 33 -12.77 14.88 7.21
N ASN A 34 -12.62 14.68 8.53
CA ASN A 34 -11.31 14.46 9.14
C ASN A 34 -10.66 13.16 8.65
N LEU A 35 -11.41 12.06 8.57
CA LEU A 35 -10.92 10.79 8.04
C LEU A 35 -10.46 10.91 6.59
N ASN A 36 -11.21 11.60 5.74
CA ASN A 36 -10.80 11.84 4.35
C ASN A 36 -9.52 12.68 4.28
N ASN A 37 -9.39 13.72 5.10
CA ASN A 37 -8.16 14.52 5.18
C ASN A 37 -6.95 13.67 5.64
N GLU A 38 -7.15 12.74 6.55
CA GLU A 38 -6.11 11.80 6.97
C GLU A 38 -5.71 10.85 5.82
N ILE A 39 -6.69 10.30 5.09
CA ILE A 39 -6.43 9.47 3.91
C ILE A 39 -5.59 10.23 2.88
N ASP A 40 -5.97 11.47 2.55
CA ASP A 40 -5.23 12.29 1.60
C ASP A 40 -3.80 12.56 2.07
N LYS A 41 -3.61 12.83 3.37
CA LYS A 41 -2.28 13.00 3.96
C LYS A 41 -1.43 11.73 3.82
N TYR A 42 -2.00 10.55 4.07
CA TYR A 42 -1.30 9.29 3.89
C TYR A 42 -0.99 9.00 2.42
N ASN A 43 -1.89 9.34 1.50
CA ASN A 43 -1.66 9.21 0.06
C ASN A 43 -0.49 10.10 -0.40
N ILE A 44 -0.45 11.35 0.05
CA ILE A 44 0.68 12.27 -0.23
C ILE A 44 1.99 11.70 0.33
N ALA A 45 1.96 11.19 1.57
CA ALA A 45 3.15 10.57 2.18
C ALA A 45 3.61 9.33 1.39
N LEU A 46 2.67 8.49 0.94
CA LEU A 46 2.97 7.31 0.15
C LEU A 46 3.56 7.70 -1.22
N GLU A 47 3.03 8.72 -1.87
CA GLU A 47 3.57 9.25 -3.12
C GLU A 47 4.98 9.82 -2.92
N SER A 48 5.22 10.52 -1.81
CA SER A 48 6.55 11.00 -1.43
C SER A 48 7.54 9.86 -1.18
N ILE A 49 7.12 8.74 -0.59
CA ILE A 49 7.99 7.56 -0.40
C ILE A 49 8.22 6.83 -1.73
N LYS A 50 7.18 6.71 -2.55
CA LYS A 50 7.25 6.13 -3.90
C LYS A 50 8.11 6.97 -4.84
N ASN A 51 8.42 8.21 -4.50
CA ASN A 51 9.32 9.05 -5.27
C ASN A 51 10.70 8.36 -5.37
N THR A 52 10.93 7.70 -6.50
CA THR A 52 12.15 6.93 -6.78
C THR A 52 13.41 7.74 -6.57
N ASN A 53 13.33 9.08 -6.72
CA ASN A 53 14.47 9.97 -6.48
C ASN A 53 14.91 9.97 -5.00
N SER A 54 13.98 9.94 -4.05
CA SER A 54 14.31 9.89 -2.62
C SER A 54 14.89 8.53 -2.24
N ILE A 55 14.39 7.44 -2.83
CA ILE A 55 14.95 6.10 -2.66
C ILE A 55 16.36 6.02 -3.28
N GLU A 56 16.55 6.59 -4.47
CA GLU A 56 17.84 6.64 -5.17
C GLU A 56 18.88 7.45 -4.39
N GLU A 57 18.50 8.62 -3.88
CA GLU A 57 19.37 9.43 -3.02
C GLU A 57 19.76 8.69 -1.75
N MET A 58 18.79 8.05 -1.08
CA MET A 58 19.08 7.24 0.11
C MET A 58 20.03 6.09 -0.20
N ALA A 59 19.80 5.38 -1.31
CA ALA A 59 20.65 4.27 -1.74
C ALA A 59 22.08 4.72 -2.06
N LYS A 60 22.25 5.86 -2.75
CA LYS A 60 23.58 6.39 -3.08
C LYS A 60 24.31 6.93 -1.85
N VAL A 61 23.63 7.75 -1.04
CA VAL A 61 24.25 8.51 0.05
C VAL A 61 24.46 7.65 1.30
N TYR A 62 23.46 6.86 1.69
CA TYR A 62 23.52 6.08 2.94
C TYR A 62 24.00 4.65 2.75
N LEU A 63 23.61 4.01 1.64
CA LEU A 63 23.99 2.62 1.37
C LEU A 63 25.24 2.52 0.47
N GLY A 64 25.76 3.64 -0.01
CA GLY A 64 26.94 3.68 -0.88
C GLY A 64 26.72 2.97 -2.23
N MET A 65 25.46 2.79 -2.64
CA MET A 65 25.12 2.10 -3.88
C MET A 65 25.49 2.97 -5.08
N ASN A 66 26.09 2.36 -6.09
CA ASN A 66 26.38 2.98 -7.38
C ASN A 66 25.68 2.22 -8.49
N TYR A 67 25.28 2.93 -9.55
CA TYR A 67 24.73 2.27 -10.74
C TYR A 67 25.77 1.31 -11.34
N PRO A 68 25.40 0.06 -11.66
CA PRO A 68 26.31 -0.88 -12.30
C PRO A 68 26.70 -0.37 -13.69
N THR A 69 27.98 -0.52 -14.03
CA THR A 69 28.47 -0.17 -15.37
C THR A 69 28.02 -1.22 -16.40
N ARG A 70 28.00 -0.87 -17.69
CA ARG A 70 27.62 -1.80 -18.77
C ARG A 70 28.39 -3.12 -18.79
N LYS A 71 29.62 -3.13 -18.27
CA LYS A 71 30.48 -4.33 -18.17
C LYS A 71 30.08 -5.25 -17.01
N GLN A 72 29.33 -4.72 -16.03
CA GLN A 72 28.83 -5.42 -14.85
C GLN A 72 27.35 -5.82 -14.99
N THR A 73 26.70 -5.44 -16.10
CA THR A 73 25.30 -5.80 -16.40
C THR A 73 25.27 -7.01 -17.32
N VAL A 74 24.61 -8.09 -16.87
CA VAL A 74 24.30 -9.26 -17.71
C VAL A 74 22.81 -9.22 -18.04
N PHE A 75 22.48 -9.13 -19.32
CA PHE A 75 21.11 -9.19 -19.79
C PHE A 75 20.72 -10.67 -19.95
N VAL A 76 19.75 -11.11 -19.16
CA VAL A 76 19.18 -12.46 -19.29
C VAL A 76 17.94 -12.33 -20.15
N ASP A 77 17.95 -12.96 -21.32
CA ASP A 77 16.79 -13.00 -22.20
C ASP A 77 15.84 -14.09 -21.70
N PHE A 78 14.74 -13.68 -21.08
CA PHE A 78 13.66 -14.58 -20.72
C PHE A 78 12.72 -14.61 -21.92
N THR A 79 12.93 -15.57 -22.82
CA THR A 79 11.86 -15.97 -23.72
C THR A 79 10.72 -16.45 -22.83
N TYR A 80 9.65 -15.66 -22.71
CA TYR A 80 8.37 -16.17 -22.23
C TYR A 80 7.91 -17.15 -23.30
N GLY A 81 8.40 -18.39 -23.19
CA GLY A 81 8.07 -19.46 -24.10
C GLY A 81 6.56 -19.63 -24.12
N SER A 82 5.95 -19.38 -25.27
CA SER A 82 4.75 -20.08 -25.64
C SER A 82 5.10 -21.57 -25.62
N ASP A 83 4.43 -22.32 -24.76
CA ASP A 83 4.53 -23.76 -24.63
C ASP A 83 4.41 -24.46 -26.00
N THR A 84 5.54 -24.77 -26.63
CA THR A 84 5.68 -25.91 -27.52
C THR A 84 7.11 -26.42 -27.39
N THR A 85 7.22 -27.47 -26.59
CA THR A 85 8.33 -28.40 -26.44
C THR A 85 9.01 -28.69 -27.77
N GLU A 86 10.33 -28.49 -27.87
CA GLU A 86 11.17 -29.44 -28.59
C GLU A 86 12.33 -29.86 -27.68
N GLU A 87 12.41 -31.18 -27.60
CA GLU A 87 13.21 -32.00 -26.74
C GLU A 87 14.70 -31.70 -26.92
N ASN A 88 15.45 -31.65 -25.82
CA ASN A 88 16.60 -32.54 -25.62
C ASN A 88 17.31 -32.18 -24.29
N ASN A 89 17.17 -33.09 -23.32
CA ASN A 89 18.08 -33.33 -22.19
C ASN A 89 18.29 -32.12 -21.26
N ILE A 90 17.78 -32.07 -20.02
CA ILE A 90 17.96 -33.01 -18.91
C ILE A 90 16.82 -32.69 -17.91
N MET A 91 15.84 -33.57 -17.73
CA MET A 91 14.86 -33.46 -16.64
C MET A 91 15.09 -34.55 -15.60
N ALA A 92 15.34 -34.11 -14.37
CA ALA A 92 14.89 -34.61 -13.06
C ALA A 92 15.89 -34.07 -12.01
N LYS A 93 15.52 -33.43 -10.90
CA LYS A 93 14.29 -33.48 -10.14
C LYS A 93 14.19 -32.22 -9.26
N ASP A 94 12.97 -31.73 -9.20
CA ASP A 94 12.51 -30.47 -8.62
C ASP A 94 12.52 -30.50 -7.09
N GLU A 95 13.70 -30.46 -6.44
CA GLU A 95 13.78 -30.28 -4.97
C GLU A 95 14.98 -29.43 -4.47
N ASN A 96 15.87 -28.93 -5.33
CA ASN A 96 17.15 -28.32 -4.89
C ASN A 96 17.55 -26.99 -5.55
N LEU A 97 16.58 -26.17 -5.99
CA LEU A 97 16.86 -24.85 -6.58
C LEU A 97 17.53 -23.89 -5.58
N LEU A 98 17.11 -23.90 -4.31
CA LEU A 98 17.72 -23.07 -3.26
C LEU A 98 19.13 -23.55 -2.88
N VAL A 99 19.37 -24.86 -2.91
CA VAL A 99 20.69 -25.45 -2.64
C VAL A 99 21.69 -25.06 -3.74
N GLY A 100 21.26 -25.03 -5.00
CA GLY A 100 22.09 -24.56 -6.12
C GLY A 100 22.43 -23.07 -6.05
N LEU A 101 21.54 -22.24 -5.48
CA LEU A 101 21.83 -20.82 -5.24
C LEU A 101 22.82 -20.63 -4.09
N ILE A 102 22.68 -21.39 -3.01
CA ILE A 102 23.58 -21.33 -1.84
C ILE A 102 24.99 -21.81 -2.22
N ASP A 103 25.10 -22.88 -3.01
CA ASP A 103 26.40 -23.41 -3.45
C ASP A 103 27.13 -22.44 -4.37
N LYS A 104 26.37 -21.77 -5.26
CA LYS A 104 26.89 -20.69 -6.11
C LYS A 104 27.39 -19.50 -5.29
N VAL A 105 26.68 -19.07 -4.25
CA VAL A 105 27.14 -17.99 -3.35
C VAL A 105 28.41 -18.40 -2.60
N ARG A 106 28.52 -19.65 -2.14
CA ARG A 106 29.71 -20.15 -1.45
C ARG A 106 30.94 -20.19 -2.36
N SER A 107 30.75 -20.49 -3.63
CA SER A 107 31.80 -20.43 -4.67
C SER A 107 32.33 -19.02 -4.92
N PHE A 108 31.57 -17.96 -4.62
CA PHE A 108 32.03 -16.58 -4.79
C PHE A 108 32.79 -16.02 -3.59
N ILE A 109 32.70 -16.69 -2.43
CA ILE A 109 33.30 -16.23 -1.16
C ILE A 109 34.68 -16.86 -0.89
N ARG A 110 35.08 -17.90 -1.64
CA ARG A 110 36.40 -18.55 -1.51
C ARG A 110 37.40 -18.02 -2.52
#